data_AF-A0A7S3F7K4-F1
#
_entry.id   AF-A0A7S3F7K4-F1
#
_cell.length_a   1.000
_cell.length_b   1.000
_cell.length_c   1.000
_cell.angle_alpha   90.00
_cell.angle_beta   90.00
_cell.angle_gamma   90.00
#
_symmetry.space_group_name_H-M   'P 1'
#
loop_
_entity.id
_entity.type
_entity.pdbx_description
1 polymer ?
#
loop_
_entity_poly.entity_id
_entity_poly.type
_entity_poly.pdbx_seq_one_letter_code
_entity_poly.pdbx_strand_id
1 'polypeptide(L)'
;ARLASVKHYFLFDQGDFFVHFLDSAEEELVKPVSAIARGRLQSKLELSLRQAAVDDPYKSHLRCDLLPYALTNQLLRIINASRTTGVAPPPPQNVDKTPGLDAFAFDYAVDWPVSLILSRNAMMKYQLIFRHLFHCKHVERQL
;
A
#
# COMPACT_ATOMS: atom_id res chain seq x y z
N ALA A 1 14.71 2.51 -15.54
CA ALA A 1 13.53 1.64 -15.72
C ALA A 1 12.90 1.25 -14.37
N ARG A 2 13.53 0.41 -13.55
CA ARG A 2 12.92 -0.10 -12.29
C ARG A 2 12.54 0.96 -11.23
N LEU A 3 13.32 2.04 -11.06
CA LEU A 3 12.90 3.17 -10.22
C LEU A 3 11.71 3.94 -10.82
N ALA A 4 11.60 3.99 -12.14
CA ALA A 4 10.45 4.60 -12.80
C ALA A 4 9.19 3.77 -12.52
N SER A 5 9.27 2.44 -12.59
CA SER A 5 8.19 1.52 -12.17
C SER A 5 7.73 1.79 -10.74
N VAL A 6 8.66 1.86 -9.78
CA VAL A 6 8.34 2.18 -8.38
C VAL A 6 7.66 3.55 -8.27
N LYS A 7 8.16 4.57 -8.97
CA LYS A 7 7.50 5.87 -9.06
C LYS A 7 6.08 5.74 -9.61
N HIS A 8 5.87 5.03 -10.72
CA HIS A 8 4.57 4.91 -11.38
C HIS A 8 3.51 4.29 -10.47
N TYR A 9 3.87 3.25 -9.70
CA TYR A 9 2.93 2.56 -8.81
C TYR A 9 2.75 3.23 -7.44
N PHE A 10 3.83 3.69 -6.80
CA PHE A 10 3.77 4.23 -5.43
C PHE A 10 3.41 5.72 -5.39
N LEU A 11 3.71 6.49 -6.44
CA LEU A 11 3.48 7.94 -6.49
C LEU A 11 2.32 8.34 -7.41
N PHE A 12 1.51 7.39 -7.86
CA PHE A 12 0.30 7.66 -8.66
C PHE A 12 0.54 8.39 -9.99
N ASP A 13 1.76 8.33 -10.54
CA ASP A 13 2.11 8.96 -11.83
C ASP A 13 1.27 8.38 -12.99
N GLN A 14 0.77 7.15 -12.84
CA GLN A 14 -0.14 6.49 -13.78
C GLN A 14 -1.47 6.19 -13.09
N GLY A 15 -2.34 7.22 -13.02
CA GLY A 15 -3.61 7.13 -12.27
C GLY A 15 -4.66 6.18 -12.85
N ASP A 16 -4.55 5.81 -14.13
CA ASP A 16 -5.56 5.07 -14.89
C ASP A 16 -5.80 3.64 -14.33
N PHE A 17 -4.74 2.84 -14.19
CA PHE A 17 -4.84 1.50 -13.59
C PHE A 17 -5.38 1.56 -12.15
N PHE A 18 -5.05 2.63 -11.43
CA PHE A 18 -5.38 2.76 -10.02
C PHE A 18 -6.86 3.09 -9.82
N VAL A 19 -7.45 3.89 -10.72
CA VAL A 19 -8.90 4.13 -10.72
C VAL A 19 -9.65 2.81 -10.96
N HIS A 20 -9.28 2.06 -12.00
CA HIS A 20 -9.87 0.75 -12.28
C HIS A 20 -9.70 -0.25 -11.11
N PHE A 21 -8.51 -0.27 -10.50
CA PHE A 21 -8.27 -1.09 -9.32
C PHE A 21 -9.20 -0.70 -8.18
N LEU A 22 -9.27 0.58 -7.83
CA LEU A 22 -10.12 1.06 -6.75
C LEU A 22 -11.59 0.75 -6.99
N ASP A 23 -12.11 1.01 -8.19
CA ASP A 23 -13.51 0.74 -8.53
C ASP A 23 -13.85 -0.74 -8.34
N SER A 24 -12.93 -1.62 -8.72
CA SER A 24 -13.12 -3.06 -8.55
C SER A 24 -12.90 -3.53 -7.11
N ALA A 25 -12.03 -2.88 -6.34
CA ALA A 25 -11.59 -3.32 -5.01
C ALA A 25 -12.36 -2.66 -3.86
N GLU A 26 -13.13 -1.61 -4.13
CA GLU A 26 -13.88 -0.83 -3.14
C GLU A 26 -14.75 -1.72 -2.23
N GLU A 27 -15.53 -2.63 -2.81
CA GLU A 27 -16.38 -3.57 -2.06
C GLU A 27 -15.59 -4.48 -1.11
N GLU A 28 -14.35 -4.84 -1.46
CA GLU A 28 -13.48 -5.63 -0.60
C GLU A 28 -12.79 -4.76 0.45
N LEU A 29 -12.39 -3.54 0.11
CA LEU A 29 -11.63 -2.65 0.99
C LEU A 29 -12.49 -1.99 2.08
N VAL A 30 -13.81 -1.90 1.89
CA VAL A 30 -14.76 -1.45 2.92
C VAL A 30 -14.90 -2.47 4.06
N LYS A 31 -14.61 -3.74 3.81
CA LYS A 31 -14.69 -4.80 4.83
C LYS A 31 -13.59 -4.62 5.89
N PRO A 32 -13.77 -5.16 7.11
CA PRO A 32 -12.69 -5.20 8.09
C PRO A 32 -11.55 -6.10 7.60
N VAL A 33 -10.31 -5.79 7.99
CA VAL A 33 -9.10 -6.52 7.54
C VAL A 33 -9.22 -8.05 7.68
N SER A 34 -9.89 -8.53 8.73
CA SER A 34 -10.09 -9.95 9.00
C SER A 34 -11.01 -10.65 7.99
N ALA A 35 -11.92 -9.92 7.34
CA ALA A 35 -12.86 -10.45 6.35
C ALA A 35 -12.34 -10.35 4.91
N ILE A 36 -11.19 -9.71 4.68
CA ILE A 36 -10.65 -9.49 3.35
C ILE A 36 -9.80 -10.67 2.90
N ALA A 37 -10.16 -11.25 1.77
CA ALA A 37 -9.34 -12.27 1.12
C ALA A 37 -8.22 -11.61 0.31
N ARG A 38 -6.98 -11.72 0.79
CA ARG A 38 -5.76 -11.23 0.09
C ARG A 38 -5.68 -11.69 -1.37
N GLY A 39 -6.04 -12.96 -1.63
CA GLY A 39 -6.06 -13.51 -2.99
C GLY A 39 -7.03 -12.78 -3.92
N ARG A 40 -8.19 -12.33 -3.42
CA ARG A 40 -9.16 -11.57 -4.24
C ARG A 40 -8.64 -10.19 -4.60
N LEU A 41 -8.00 -9.49 -3.66
CA LEU A 41 -7.35 -8.20 -3.93
C LEU A 41 -6.21 -8.35 -4.94
N GLN A 42 -5.40 -9.40 -4.80
CA GLN A 42 -4.31 -9.69 -5.73
C GLN A 42 -4.84 -9.95 -7.16
N SER A 43 -5.91 -10.75 -7.30
CA SER A 43 -6.53 -10.98 -8.62
C SER A 43 -7.11 -9.69 -9.23
N LYS A 44 -7.73 -8.82 -8.43
CA LYS A 44 -8.23 -7.51 -8.89
C LYS A 44 -7.10 -6.59 -9.34
N LEU A 45 -5.98 -6.58 -8.60
CA LEU A 45 -4.79 -5.84 -8.98
C LEU A 45 -4.23 -6.35 -10.32
N GLU A 46 -4.07 -7.66 -10.47
CA GLU A 46 -3.55 -8.25 -11.70
C GLU A 46 -4.42 -7.94 -12.93
N LEU A 47 -5.74 -7.97 -12.78
CA LEU A 47 -6.69 -7.58 -13.83
C LEU A 47 -6.51 -6.11 -14.22
N SER A 48 -6.43 -5.22 -13.23
CA SER A 48 -6.27 -3.78 -13.45
C SER A 48 -4.93 -3.44 -14.10
N LEU A 49 -3.85 -4.14 -13.70
CA LEU A 49 -2.52 -3.98 -14.29
C LEU A 49 -2.45 -4.47 -15.74
N ARG A 50 -3.26 -5.46 -16.13
CA ARG A 50 -3.35 -5.91 -17.54
C ARG A 50 -4.09 -4.91 -18.41
N GLN A 51 -5.03 -4.16 -17.84
CA GLN A 51 -5.80 -3.13 -18.54
C GLN A 51 -5.03 -1.80 -18.65
N ALA A 52 -4.01 -1.60 -17.83
CA ALA A 52 -3.17 -0.41 -17.87
C ALA A 52 -2.49 -0.24 -19.23
N ALA A 53 -2.52 0.97 -19.78
CA ALA A 53 -1.90 1.30 -21.06
C ALA A 53 -0.36 1.19 -21.08
N VAL A 54 0.28 1.17 -19.90
CA VAL A 54 1.74 1.12 -19.77
C VAL A 54 2.21 -0.31 -19.69
N ASP A 55 2.94 -0.77 -20.70
CA ASP A 55 3.63 -2.05 -20.65
C ASP A 55 4.93 -1.95 -19.85
N ASP A 56 4.80 -2.05 -18.52
CA ASP A 56 5.95 -2.10 -17.62
C ASP A 56 6.44 -3.55 -17.45
N PRO A 57 7.68 -3.89 -17.83
CA PRO A 57 8.24 -5.23 -17.65
C PRO A 57 8.36 -5.65 -16.18
N TYR A 58 8.32 -4.71 -15.22
CA TYR A 58 8.45 -4.99 -13.79
C TYR A 58 7.11 -5.02 -13.03
N LYS A 59 5.97 -4.96 -13.73
CA LYS A 59 4.63 -4.98 -13.12
C LYS A 59 4.34 -6.19 -12.24
N SER A 60 4.96 -7.34 -12.53
CA SER A 60 4.79 -8.60 -11.77
C SER A 60 5.39 -8.57 -10.37
N HIS A 61 6.24 -7.59 -10.06
CA HIS A 61 6.84 -7.44 -8.74
C HIS A 61 5.92 -6.72 -7.75
N LEU A 62 4.85 -6.09 -8.22
CA LEU A 62 3.86 -5.41 -7.39
C LEU A 62 2.89 -6.41 -6.77
N ARG A 63 2.70 -6.32 -5.44
CA ARG A 63 1.78 -7.16 -4.68
C ARG A 63 0.92 -6.34 -3.74
N CYS A 64 -0.27 -6.84 -3.47
CA CYS A 64 -1.11 -6.32 -2.40
C CYS A 64 -0.65 -6.88 -1.06
N ASP A 65 -0.50 -6.01 -0.07
CA ASP A 65 -0.33 -6.39 1.32
C ASP A 65 -1.40 -5.73 2.19
N LEU A 66 -1.76 -6.40 3.28
CA LEU A 66 -2.68 -5.92 4.31
C LEU A 66 -1.91 -5.87 5.62
N LEU A 67 -1.67 -4.66 6.09
CA LEU A 67 -0.94 -4.40 7.31
C LEU A 67 -1.87 -4.55 8.53
N PRO A 68 -1.38 -5.12 9.65
CA PRO A 68 -2.19 -5.29 10.86
C PRO A 68 -2.37 -3.97 11.65
N TYR A 69 -2.16 -2.81 11.02
CA TYR A 69 -2.23 -1.49 11.64
C TYR A 69 -2.59 -0.42 10.61
N ALA A 70 -3.39 0.56 11.03
CA ALA A 70 -3.69 1.76 10.25
C ALA A 70 -2.47 2.67 10.03
N LEU A 71 -2.56 3.57 9.06
CA LEU A 71 -1.51 4.54 8.72
C LEU A 71 -1.12 5.43 9.91
N THR A 72 -2.11 5.93 10.64
CA THR A 72 -1.92 6.79 11.82
C THR A 72 -1.09 6.10 12.89
N ASN A 73 -1.30 4.80 13.12
CA ASN A 73 -0.52 4.02 14.08
C ASN A 73 0.91 3.79 13.61
N GLN A 74 1.11 3.57 12.30
CA GLN A 74 2.45 3.46 11.73
C GLN A 74 3.23 4.75 11.97
N LEU A 75 2.61 5.90 11.70
CA LEU A 75 3.21 7.21 11.92
C LEU A 75 3.49 7.47 13.40
N LEU A 76 2.53 7.20 14.28
CA LEU A 76 2.70 7.34 15.72
C LEU A 76 3.85 6.47 16.23
N ARG A 77 3.97 5.24 15.75
CA ARG A 77 5.09 4.34 16.09
C ARG A 77 6.43 4.89 15.61
N ILE A 78 6.49 5.45 14.39
CA ILE A 78 7.72 6.05 13.86
C ILE A 78 8.13 7.27 14.69
N ILE A 79 7.16 8.13 15.03
CA ILE A 79 7.39 9.32 15.86
C ILE A 79 7.86 8.92 17.26
N ASN A 80 7.20 7.94 17.89
CA ASN A 80 7.57 7.45 19.21
C ASN A 80 8.89 6.68 19.20
N ALA A 81 9.26 6.00 18.11
CA ALA A 81 10.58 5.38 17.99
C ALA A 81 11.70 6.43 17.83
N SER A 82 11.40 7.56 17.19
CA SER A 82 12.34 8.68 17.05
C SER A 82 12.49 9.49 18.34
N ARG A 83 11.43 9.56 19.16
CA ARG A 83 11.46 10.20 20.46
C ARG A 83 11.85 9.13 21.47
N THR A 84 13.09 9.12 21.93
CA THR A 84 13.62 8.21 22.98
C THR A 84 12.88 8.31 24.34
N THR A 85 11.66 8.83 24.37
CA THR A 85 10.74 8.76 25.49
C THR A 85 10.23 7.32 25.58
N GLY A 86 10.53 6.63 26.68
CA GLY A 86 10.09 5.26 27.00
C GLY A 86 8.57 5.11 27.20
N VAL A 87 7.78 5.70 26.31
CA VAL A 87 6.34 5.50 26.23
C VAL A 87 6.12 4.13 25.63
N ALA A 88 5.52 3.24 26.43
CA ALA A 88 5.21 1.87 26.04
C ALA A 88 4.55 1.83 24.65
N PRO A 89 4.87 0.82 23.82
CA PRO A 89 4.23 0.67 22.51
C PRO A 89 2.71 0.71 22.68
N PRO A 90 1.99 1.46 21.82
CA PRO A 90 0.53 1.51 21.89
C PRO A 90 -0.03 0.08 21.85
N PRO A 91 -1.10 -0.22 22.61
CA PRO A 91 -1.66 -1.57 22.69
C PRO A 91 -2.02 -2.09 21.29
N PRO A 92 -1.94 -3.43 21.07
CA PRO A 92 -2.36 -4.03 19.82
C PRO A 92 -3.81 -3.63 19.58
N GLN A 93 -4.04 -2.82 18.55
CA GLN A 93 -5.39 -2.41 18.21
C GLN A 93 -6.17 -3.61 17.68
N ASN A 94 -7.48 -3.59 17.90
CA ASN A 94 -8.40 -4.55 17.32
C ASN A 94 -8.32 -4.45 15.79
N VAL A 95 -7.48 -5.29 15.19
CA VAL A 95 -7.41 -5.54 13.74
C VAL A 95 -8.80 -5.80 13.16
N ASP A 96 -9.71 -6.34 13.97
CA ASP A 96 -11.10 -6.63 13.61
C ASP A 96 -11.97 -5.41 13.31
N LYS A 97 -11.54 -4.20 13.70
CA LYS A 97 -12.28 -2.95 13.43
C LYS A 97 -11.61 -2.03 12.43
N THR A 98 -10.39 -2.35 12.00
CA THR A 98 -9.69 -1.50 11.03
C THR A 98 -10.30 -1.77 9.64
N PRO A 99 -10.76 -0.75 8.91
CA PRO A 99 -11.23 -0.95 7.55
C PRO A 99 -10.06 -1.35 6.65
N GLY A 100 -10.33 -2.18 5.64
CA GLY A 100 -9.34 -2.60 4.64
C GLY A 100 -8.63 -1.43 3.98
N LEU A 101 -9.36 -0.35 3.72
CA LEU A 101 -8.86 0.91 3.19
C LEU A 101 -7.66 1.45 3.97
N ASP A 102 -7.73 1.44 5.30
CA ASP A 102 -6.66 1.97 6.15
C ASP A 102 -5.50 1.00 6.29
N ALA A 103 -5.73 -0.30 6.12
CA ALA A 103 -4.73 -1.35 6.25
C ALA A 103 -4.01 -1.70 4.94
N PHE A 104 -4.58 -1.29 3.81
CA PHE A 104 -4.07 -1.59 2.49
C PHE A 104 -2.71 -0.95 2.24
N ALA A 105 -1.81 -1.71 1.62
CA ALA A 105 -0.54 -1.22 1.14
C ALA A 105 -0.08 -2.00 -0.09
N PHE A 106 0.76 -1.38 -0.91
CA PHE A 106 1.53 -2.11 -1.90
C PHE A 106 2.87 -2.58 -1.33
N ASP A 107 3.23 -3.80 -1.66
CA ASP A 107 4.57 -4.34 -1.51
C ASP A 107 5.21 -4.52 -2.89
N TYR A 108 6.53 -4.36 -2.96
CA TYR A 108 7.26 -4.47 -4.21
C TYR A 108 8.46 -5.39 -4.02
N ALA A 109 8.39 -6.57 -4.63
CA ALA A 109 9.43 -7.59 -4.53
C ALA A 109 10.68 -7.16 -5.29
N VAL A 110 11.74 -6.82 -4.57
CA VAL A 110 13.02 -6.39 -5.14
C VAL A 110 14.04 -7.55 -5.07
N ASP A 111 14.36 -8.15 -6.22
CA ASP A 111 15.43 -9.14 -6.29
C ASP A 111 16.82 -8.53 -6.01
N TRP A 112 17.70 -9.37 -5.47
CA TRP A 112 19.14 -9.11 -5.46
C TRP A 112 19.66 -9.02 -6.90
N PRO A 113 20.60 -8.11 -7.25
CA PRO A 113 21.36 -7.19 -6.40
C PRO A 113 20.70 -5.83 -6.19
N VAL A 114 19.56 -5.57 -6.83
CA VAL A 114 18.93 -4.24 -6.84
C VAL A 114 18.44 -3.82 -5.45
N SER A 115 18.23 -4.78 -4.55
CA SER A 115 17.94 -4.55 -3.12
C SER A 115 19.03 -3.77 -2.37
N LEU A 116 20.25 -3.70 -2.91
CA LEU A 116 21.32 -2.87 -2.36
C LEU A 116 21.01 -1.38 -2.51
N ILE A 117 20.39 -0.98 -3.62
CA ILE A 117 20.02 0.41 -3.92
C ILE A 117 18.60 0.68 -3.41
N LEU A 118 17.66 -0.21 -3.74
CA LEU A 118 16.29 -0.20 -3.23
C LEU A 118 16.23 -0.97 -1.90
N SER A 119 16.83 -0.37 -0.88
CA SER A 119 16.84 -0.95 0.47
C SER A 119 15.42 -1.06 1.05
N ARG A 120 15.25 -1.98 2.01
CA ARG A 120 13.99 -2.12 2.76
C ARG A 120 13.56 -0.81 3.43
N ASN A 121 14.51 -0.01 3.90
CA ASN A 121 14.23 1.29 4.51
C ASN A 121 13.70 2.31 3.49
N ALA A 122 14.21 2.29 2.25
CA ALA A 122 13.66 3.12 1.18
C ALA A 122 12.25 2.65 0.80
N MET A 123 12.02 1.34 0.67
CA MET A 123 10.71 0.80 0.32
C MET A 123 9.64 1.13 1.36
N MET A 124 9.95 1.03 2.65
CA MET A 124 9.05 1.43 3.74
C MET A 124 8.63 2.90 3.65
N LYS A 125 9.53 3.80 3.19
CA LYS A 125 9.20 5.22 2.97
C LYS A 125 8.26 5.40 1.79
N TYR A 126 8.53 4.72 0.67
CA TYR A 126 7.63 4.74 -0.49
C TYR A 126 6.25 4.19 -0.14
N GLN A 127 6.19 3.07 0.58
CA GLN A 127 4.95 2.49 1.08
C GLN A 127 4.16 3.47 1.96
N LEU A 128 4.85 4.21 2.84
CA LEU A 128 4.21 5.22 3.67
C LEU A 128 3.61 6.36 2.85
N ILE A 129 4.34 6.87 1.85
CA ILE A 129 3.86 7.90 0.93
C ILE A 129 2.64 7.39 0.15
N PHE A 130 2.72 6.16 -0.37
CA PHE A 130 1.61 5.52 -1.07
C PHE A 130 0.37 5.47 -0.20
N ARG A 131 0.48 4.95 1.04
CA ARG A 131 -0.66 4.85 1.96
C ARG A 131 -1.30 6.20 2.26
N HIS A 132 -0.50 7.25 2.39
CA HIS A 132 -1.01 8.60 2.62
C HIS A 132 -1.78 9.13 1.40
N LEU A 133 -1.17 9.06 0.22
CA LEU A 133 -1.81 9.47 -1.03
C LEU A 133 -3.07 8.65 -1.34
N PHE A 134 -3.05 7.34 -1.07
CA PHE A 134 -4.18 6.44 -1.16
C PHE A 134 -5.36 6.93 -0.32
N HIS A 135 -5.10 7.29 0.94
CA HIS A 135 -6.13 7.82 1.84
C HIS A 135 -6.69 9.15 1.34
N CYS A 136 -5.83 10.08 0.90
CA CYS A 136 -6.27 11.35 0.32
C CYS A 136 -7.19 11.13 -0.90
N LYS A 137 -6.78 10.25 -1.82
CA LYS A 137 -7.56 9.95 -3.03
C LYS A 137 -8.88 9.26 -2.73
N HIS A 138 -8.94 8.44 -1.68
CA HIS A 138 -10.18 7.84 -1.23
C HIS A 138 -11.16 8.89 -0.69
N VAL A 139 -10.67 9.80 0.15
CA VAL A 139 -11.49 10.91 0.69
C VAL A 139 -11.97 11.83 -0.41
N GLU A 140 -11.12 12.16 -1.38
CA GLU A 140 -11.48 12.96 -2.56
C GLU A 140 -12.64 12.33 -3.35
N ARG A 141 -12.65 11.01 -3.52
CA ARG A 141 -13.73 10.29 -4.22
C ARG A 141 -15.06 10.26 -3.48
N GLN A 142 -15.07 10.51 -2.18
CA GLN A 142 -16.28 10.51 -1.35
C GLN A 142 -16.98 11.88 -1.30
N LEU A 143 -16.31 12.92 -1.81
CA LEU A 143 -16.83 14.29 -1.90
C LEU A 143 -17.55 14.51 -3.24
#